data_AF-A0A1G3HFY5-F1
#
_entry.id   AF-A0A1G3HFY5-F1
#
_cell.length_a   1.000
_cell.length_b   1.000
_cell.length_c   1.000
_cell.angle_alpha   90.00
_cell.angle_beta   90.00
_cell.angle_gamma   90.00
#
_symmetry.space_group_name_H-M   'P 1'
#
loop_
_entity.id
_entity.type
_entity.pdbx_description
1 polymer ?
#
loop_
_entity_poly.entity_id
_entity_poly.type
_entity_poly.pdbx_seq_one_letter_code
_entity_poly.pdbx_strand_id
1 'polypeptide(L)'
;MTGSKTTSMTLEEMRVARARGESKTDWARIRREQAAGIEPAPDEDAPDATDTMRETIARRRAGRPAGSGTKEQVAIRFDREVLSAFRATGKGWQTRMNDAIKDWLKTHSPV
;
A
#
# COMPACT_ATOMS: atom_id res chain seq x y z
N MET A 1 28.50 -4.91 -9.60
CA MET A 1 27.41 -4.05 -9.10
C MET A 1 27.74 -3.63 -7.68
N THR A 2 28.03 -2.35 -7.49
CA THR A 2 28.52 -1.78 -6.23
C THR A 2 27.32 -1.44 -5.35
N GLY A 3 27.13 -2.17 -4.25
CA GLY A 3 26.04 -1.91 -3.30
C GLY A 3 26.20 -0.53 -2.65
N SER A 4 25.08 0.18 -2.50
CA SER A 4 25.03 1.47 -1.79
C SER A 4 25.65 1.33 -0.40
N LYS A 5 26.70 2.13 -0.14
CA LYS A 5 27.25 2.29 1.20
C LYS A 5 26.27 3.15 2.01
N THR A 6 25.42 2.52 2.81
CA THR A 6 24.61 3.22 3.80
C THR A 6 25.53 3.67 4.94
N THR A 7 25.93 4.94 4.94
CA THR A 7 26.68 5.53 6.06
C THR A 7 25.74 5.73 7.25
N SER A 8 25.73 4.76 8.18
CA SER A 8 25.05 4.87 9.46
C SER A 8 25.93 5.67 10.43
N MET A 9 25.78 7.00 10.46
CA MET A 9 26.34 7.82 11.55
C MET A 9 25.35 7.88 12.71
N THR A 10 25.84 7.74 13.93
CA THR A 10 25.05 7.98 15.14
C THR A 10 24.74 9.47 15.29
N LEU A 11 23.68 9.79 16.04
CA LEU A 11 23.24 11.17 16.30
C LEU A 11 24.36 12.06 16.87
N GLU A 12 25.22 11.48 17.70
CA GLU A 12 26.32 12.22 18.34
C GLU A 12 27.44 12.52 17.34
N GLU A 13 27.79 11.57 16.48
CA GLU A 13 28.74 11.79 15.38
C GLU A 13 28.21 12.85 14.40
N MET A 14 26.91 12.90 14.15
CA MET A 14 26.29 13.97 13.33
C MET A 14 26.38 15.35 14.00
N ARG A 15 26.19 15.45 15.32
CA ARG A 15 26.33 16.72 16.06
C ARG A 15 27.78 17.20 16.05
N VAL A 16 28.73 16.30 16.24
CA VAL A 16 30.15 16.61 16.22
C VAL A 16 30.60 17.03 14.81
N ALA A 17 30.15 16.35 13.75
CA ALA A 17 30.43 16.76 12.37
C ALA A 17 29.85 18.15 12.02
N ARG A 18 28.65 18.48 12.53
CA ARG A 18 28.09 19.84 12.42
C ARG A 18 28.93 20.88 13.15
N ALA A 19 29.42 20.56 14.35
CA ALA A 19 30.29 21.46 15.12
C ALA A 19 31.64 21.70 14.42
N ARG A 20 32.15 20.72 13.68
CA ARG A 20 33.37 20.83 12.85
C ARG A 20 33.15 21.50 11.49
N GLY A 21 31.92 21.86 11.13
CA GLY A 21 31.61 22.48 9.83
C GLY A 21 31.57 21.51 8.65
N GLU A 22 31.58 20.20 8.90
CA GLU A 22 31.54 19.15 7.86
C GLU A 22 30.11 18.87 7.34
N SER A 23 29.12 19.57 7.89
CA SER A 23 27.74 19.49 7.42
C SER A 23 27.60 20.17 6.07
N LYS A 24 27.02 19.46 5.10
CA LYS A 24 26.67 20.01 3.78
C LYS A 24 25.56 21.08 3.84
N THR A 25 24.98 21.33 5.01
CA THR A 25 23.92 22.32 5.24
C THR A 25 24.52 23.58 5.85
N ASP A 26 24.28 24.74 5.24
CA ASP A 26 24.65 26.05 5.81
C ASP A 26 23.70 26.43 6.96
N TRP A 27 24.01 25.94 8.17
CA TRP A 27 23.25 26.21 9.38
C TRP A 27 23.34 27.68 9.85
N ALA A 28 24.33 28.44 9.40
CA ALA A 28 24.43 29.85 9.73
C ALA A 28 23.39 30.65 8.92
N ARG A 29 23.23 30.32 7.63
CA ARG A 29 22.17 30.89 6.78
C ARG A 29 20.77 30.56 7.31
N ILE A 30 20.48 29.29 7.59
CA ILE A 30 19.15 28.88 8.10
C ILE A 30 18.79 29.61 9.40
N ARG A 31 19.75 29.76 10.33
CA ARG A 31 19.52 30.50 11.58
C ARG A 31 19.28 31.99 11.36
N ARG A 32 19.96 32.62 10.38
CA ARG A 32 19.69 34.02 10.01
C ARG A 32 18.30 34.19 9.41
N GLU A 33 17.89 33.29 8.53
CA GLU A 33 16.56 33.29 7.91
C GLU A 33 15.46 33.12 8.98
N GLN A 34 15.66 32.20 9.93
CA GLN A 34 14.74 32.00 11.05
C GLN A 34 14.65 33.24 11.96
N ALA A 35 15.79 33.86 12.30
CA ALA A 35 15.80 35.09 13.11
C ALA A 35 15.17 36.29 12.39
N ALA A 36 15.23 36.31 11.06
CA ALA A 36 14.59 37.31 10.21
C ALA A 36 13.10 37.03 9.93
N GLY A 37 12.55 35.92 10.44
CA GLY A 37 11.15 35.54 10.21
C GLY A 37 10.84 35.23 8.74
N ILE A 38 11.83 34.84 7.95
CA ILE A 38 11.65 34.49 6.55
C ILE A 38 11.09 33.08 6.50
N GLU A 39 9.80 32.96 6.13
CA GLU A 39 9.21 31.66 5.84
C GLU A 39 9.69 31.14 4.48
N PRO A 40 10.06 29.85 4.38
CA PRO A 40 10.39 29.25 3.10
C PRO A 40 9.17 29.25 2.19
N ALA A 41 9.38 29.41 0.89
CA ALA A 41 8.31 29.30 -0.08
C ALA A 41 7.65 27.91 0.01
N PRO A 42 6.31 27.82 -0.13
CA PRO A 42 5.63 26.53 -0.12
C PRO A 42 6.09 25.68 -1.30
N ASP A 43 6.55 24.47 -1.02
CA ASP A 43 6.90 23.44 -2.00
C ASP A 43 6.15 22.13 -1.71
N GLU A 44 6.43 21.07 -2.48
CA GLU A 44 5.77 19.77 -2.34
C GLU A 44 6.03 19.10 -0.98
N ASP A 45 7.11 19.49 -0.29
CA ASP A 45 7.51 18.99 1.02
C ASP A 45 6.96 19.85 2.17
N ALA A 46 6.21 20.91 1.88
CA ALA A 46 5.58 21.77 2.89
C ALA A 46 4.53 21.00 3.72
N PRO A 47 4.43 21.27 5.04
CA PRO A 47 3.50 20.56 5.91
C PRO A 47 2.03 20.70 5.47
N ASP A 48 1.65 21.85 4.89
CA ASP A 48 0.29 22.11 4.39
C ASP A 48 -0.07 21.26 3.15
N ALA A 49 0.91 20.90 2.31
CA ALA A 49 0.72 19.97 1.20
C ALA A 49 0.43 18.54 1.70
N THR A 50 0.95 18.19 2.88
CA THR A 50 0.66 16.90 3.53
C THR A 50 -0.78 16.85 4.05
N ASP A 51 -1.33 17.95 4.57
CA ASP A 51 -2.69 17.96 5.11
C ASP A 51 -3.75 17.92 4.00
N THR A 52 -3.53 18.61 2.88
CA THR A 52 -4.40 18.49 1.69
C THR A 52 -4.37 17.07 1.10
N MET A 53 -3.20 16.41 1.08
CA MET A 53 -3.08 15.00 0.71
C MET A 53 -3.82 14.07 1.69
N ARG A 54 -3.72 14.32 3.00
CA ARG A 54 -4.45 13.53 4.02
C ARG A 54 -5.95 13.68 3.90
N GLU A 55 -6.45 14.90 3.65
CA GLU A 55 -7.87 15.14 3.42
C GLU A 55 -8.38 14.43 2.16
N THR A 56 -7.62 14.46 1.08
CA THR A 56 -8.00 13.76 -0.16
C THR A 56 -7.99 12.24 0.00
N ILE A 57 -7.04 11.68 0.76
CA ILE A 57 -7.02 10.27 1.13
C ILE A 57 -8.20 9.91 2.04
N ALA A 58 -8.53 10.74 3.03
CA ALA A 58 -9.68 10.53 3.91
C ALA A 58 -11.03 10.60 3.17
N ARG A 59 -11.14 11.51 2.17
CA ARG A 59 -12.32 11.61 1.28
C ARG A 59 -12.45 10.43 0.32
N ARG A 60 -11.32 9.84 -0.10
CA ARG A 60 -11.31 8.56 -0.81
C ARG A 60 -11.68 7.47 0.19
N ARG A 61 -12.97 7.17 0.34
CA ARG A 61 -13.47 6.00 1.07
C ARG A 61 -12.63 4.77 0.71
N ALA A 62 -11.68 4.43 1.57
CA ALA A 62 -10.85 3.24 1.40
C ALA A 62 -11.72 2.03 1.77
N GLY A 63 -12.19 1.31 0.75
CA GLY A 63 -12.90 0.06 0.96
C GLY A 63 -13.65 -0.41 -0.28
N ARG A 64 -13.40 -1.67 -0.68
CA ARG A 64 -14.23 -2.42 -1.62
C ARG A 64 -15.70 -2.33 -1.16
N PRO A 65 -16.68 -2.15 -2.05
CA PRO A 65 -18.09 -2.04 -1.69
C PRO A 65 -18.51 -3.18 -0.75
N ALA A 66 -19.17 -2.82 0.36
CA ALA A 66 -19.74 -3.76 1.30
C ALA A 66 -20.73 -4.67 0.55
N GLY A 67 -20.42 -5.97 0.49
CA GLY A 67 -21.14 -6.94 -0.34
C GLY A 67 -20.29 -8.11 -0.84
N SER A 68 -18.96 -8.07 -0.68
CA SER A 68 -18.08 -9.20 -1.00
C SER A 68 -18.07 -10.33 0.05
N GLY A 69 -18.93 -10.28 1.08
CA GLY A 69 -18.88 -11.15 2.26
C GLY A 69 -19.63 -12.48 2.15
N THR A 70 -20.31 -12.77 1.04
CA THR A 70 -21.12 -14.01 0.93
C THR A 70 -20.36 -15.20 0.34
N LYS A 71 -19.12 -14.98 -0.12
CA LYS A 71 -18.30 -16.02 -0.76
C LYS A 71 -17.04 -16.23 0.05
N GLU A 72 -16.85 -17.44 0.53
CA GLU A 72 -15.63 -17.86 1.20
C GLU A 72 -14.65 -18.45 0.18
N GLN A 73 -13.39 -18.02 0.22
CA GLN A 73 -12.34 -18.61 -0.60
C GLN A 73 -11.71 -19.77 0.18
N VAL A 74 -11.99 -20.99 -0.26
CA VAL A 74 -11.41 -22.21 0.32
C VAL A 74 -10.55 -22.92 -0.73
N ALA A 75 -9.40 -23.45 -0.30
CA ALA A 75 -8.54 -24.28 -1.14
C ALA A 75 -9.04 -25.74 -1.13
N ILE A 76 -9.84 -26.13 -2.13
CA ILE A 76 -10.40 -27.47 -2.29
C ILE A 76 -9.75 -28.15 -3.51
N ARG A 77 -9.51 -29.47 -3.42
CA ARG A 77 -9.07 -30.28 -4.56
C ARG A 77 -10.29 -30.84 -5.29
N PHE A 78 -10.30 -30.71 -6.61
CA PHE A 78 -11.31 -31.27 -7.50
C PHE A 78 -10.64 -32.22 -8.48
N ASP A 79 -11.38 -33.21 -8.97
CA ASP A 79 -10.91 -34.09 -10.04
C ASP A 79 -10.59 -33.28 -11.30
N ARG A 80 -9.53 -33.72 -11.99
CA ARG A 80 -9.01 -33.03 -13.17
C ARG A 80 -10.03 -32.98 -14.30
N GLU A 81 -10.83 -34.03 -14.45
CA GLU A 81 -11.87 -34.11 -15.47
C GLU A 81 -12.96 -33.06 -15.25
N VAL A 82 -13.45 -32.92 -14.01
CA VAL A 82 -14.44 -31.91 -13.62
C VAL A 82 -13.90 -30.50 -13.89
N LEU A 83 -12.67 -30.19 -13.45
CA LEU A 83 -12.06 -28.89 -13.71
C LEU A 83 -11.87 -28.62 -15.21
N SER A 84 -11.50 -29.64 -15.99
CA SER A 84 -11.30 -29.49 -17.43
C SER A 84 -12.61 -29.18 -18.16
N ALA A 85 -13.70 -29.87 -17.79
CA ALA A 85 -15.02 -29.66 -18.37
C ALA A 85 -15.52 -28.23 -18.10
N PHE A 86 -15.41 -27.74 -16.85
CA PHE A 86 -15.81 -26.38 -16.56
C PHE A 86 -14.87 -25.35 -17.21
N ARG A 87 -13.55 -25.52 -17.18
CA ARG A 87 -12.62 -24.57 -17.84
C ARG A 87 -12.86 -24.43 -19.33
N ALA A 88 -13.22 -25.52 -20.02
CA ALA A 88 -13.55 -25.50 -21.44
C ALA A 88 -14.73 -24.57 -21.78
N THR A 89 -15.62 -24.30 -20.81
CA THR A 89 -16.74 -23.36 -21.00
C THR A 89 -16.31 -21.87 -21.06
N GLY A 90 -15.02 -21.57 -20.84
CA GLY A 90 -14.46 -20.23 -20.98
C GLY A 90 -14.70 -19.29 -19.80
N LYS A 91 -14.78 -17.98 -20.05
CA LYS A 91 -14.92 -16.95 -19.00
C LYS A 91 -16.13 -17.23 -18.10
N GLY A 92 -15.95 -17.10 -16.78
CA GLY A 92 -17.00 -17.35 -15.79
C GLY A 92 -17.20 -18.81 -15.41
N TRP A 93 -16.30 -19.73 -15.79
CA TRP A 93 -16.42 -21.15 -15.47
C TRP A 93 -16.53 -21.44 -13.97
N GLN A 94 -15.85 -20.68 -13.12
CA GLN A 94 -15.94 -20.82 -11.67
C GLN A 94 -17.34 -20.48 -11.15
N THR A 95 -18.00 -19.48 -11.73
CA THR A 95 -19.38 -19.12 -11.38
C THR A 95 -20.33 -20.23 -11.80
N ARG A 96 -20.20 -20.76 -13.02
CA ARG A 96 -20.99 -21.91 -13.48
C ARG A 96 -20.79 -23.15 -12.61
N MET A 97 -19.56 -23.43 -12.20
CA MET A 97 -19.26 -24.53 -11.29
C MET A 97 -19.93 -24.35 -9.93
N ASN A 98 -19.85 -23.16 -9.35
CA ASN A 98 -20.56 -22.83 -8.11
C ASN A 98 -22.08 -22.98 -8.24
N ASP A 99 -22.66 -22.54 -9.35
CA ASP A 99 -24.10 -22.64 -9.58
C ASP A 99 -24.56 -24.09 -9.79
N ALA A 100 -23.74 -24.93 -10.44
CA ALA A 100 -23.98 -26.37 -10.53
C ALA A 100 -23.97 -27.05 -9.15
N ILE A 101 -23.03 -26.69 -8.27
CA ILE A 101 -22.99 -27.20 -6.90
C ILE A 101 -24.24 -26.75 -6.13
N LYS A 102 -24.65 -25.49 -6.26
CA LYS A 102 -25.90 -24.99 -5.66
C LYS A 102 -27.12 -25.75 -6.14
N ASP A 103 -27.20 -26.06 -7.43
CA ASP A 103 -28.32 -26.78 -8.01
C ASP A 103 -28.38 -28.24 -7.52
N TRP A 104 -27.22 -28.89 -7.45
CA TRP A 104 -27.10 -30.22 -6.85
C TRP A 104 -27.59 -30.24 -5.40
N LEU A 105 -27.25 -29.23 -4.60
CA LEU A 105 -27.70 -29.10 -3.21
C LEU A 105 -29.22 -28.88 -3.03
N LYS A 106 -29.95 -28.44 -4.07
CA LYS A 106 -31.42 -28.35 -4.00
C LYS A 106 -32.08 -29.72 -4.02
N THR A 107 -31.41 -30.69 -4.64
CA THR A 107 -31.95 -32.04 -4.92
C THR A 107 -31.28 -33.11 -4.07
N HIS A 108 -30.11 -32.82 -3.49
CA HIS A 108 -29.30 -33.75 -2.71
C HIS A 108 -28.86 -33.09 -1.40
N SER A 109 -28.89 -33.87 -0.32
CA SER A 109 -28.27 -33.45 0.95
C SER A 109 -26.87 -34.05 1.04
N PRO A 110 -25.83 -33.26 1.31
CA PRO A 110 -24.53 -33.81 1.69
C PRO A 110 -24.70 -34.53 3.03
N VAL A 111 -24.33 -35.80 3.08
CA VAL A 111 -24.37 -36.66 4.28
C VAL A 111 -23.04 -36.60 5.00
#